data_AF-A0AAD5WET2-F1
#
_entry.id   AF-A0AAD5WET2-F1
#
_cell.length_a   1.000
_cell.length_b   1.000
_cell.length_c   1.000
_cell.angle_alpha   90.00
_cell.angle_beta   90.00
_cell.angle_gamma   90.00
#
_symmetry.space_group_name_H-M   'P 1'
#
loop_
_entity.id
_entity.type
_entity.pdbx_description
1 polymer ?
#
loop_
_entity_poly.entity_id
_entity_poly.type
_entity_poly.pdbx_seq_one_letter_code
_entity_poly.pdbx_strand_id
1 'polypeptide(L)'
;MYYKFMRKHRPCTYISTCDERQRRQRKCPEDMQDIADSFNEMSKHVNDKPCSSDENLIGAVEGVQAAKTKCHEETKAVLRELAKTRSRVVRLESTLREQRADGLTEGLDEYRSLAAKEDKRDEEGSSRRDRVRGSHTWTEEERIIAFHCLVRYRRDFDAVADILGTKTSDKVKSFYTEMKQDIDKLLENEAEVEAEMVKYFNIAKELNFEPPKVVEIVNLD
;
A
#
# COMPACT_ATOMS: atom_id res chain seq x y z
N MET A 1 38.11 -28.80 -39.15
CA MET A 1 37.12 -27.91 -38.53
C MET A 1 36.51 -27.06 -39.65
N TYR A 2 35.38 -27.42 -40.26
CA TYR A 2 34.01 -26.99 -39.89
C TYR A 2 33.98 -25.49 -39.55
N TYR A 3 33.60 -24.56 -40.43
CA TYR A 3 32.30 -24.47 -41.09
C TYR A 3 32.36 -24.12 -42.59
N LYS A 4 31.68 -24.96 -43.36
CA LYS A 4 31.32 -24.84 -44.77
C LYS A 4 29.87 -24.36 -44.82
N PHE A 5 29.54 -23.54 -45.83
CA PHE A 5 28.18 -23.23 -46.32
C PHE A 5 27.30 -22.31 -45.45
N MET A 6 27.21 -21.03 -45.80
CA MET A 6 25.93 -20.45 -46.25
C MET A 6 26.20 -19.48 -47.41
N ARG A 7 25.72 -19.89 -48.57
CA ARG A 7 25.92 -19.30 -49.88
C ARG A 7 25.03 -18.05 -50.03
N LYS A 8 25.58 -17.01 -50.65
CA LYS A 8 24.94 -16.03 -51.55
C LYS A 8 23.42 -15.90 -51.37
N HIS A 9 22.96 -14.75 -50.88
CA HIS A 9 21.55 -14.34 -50.98
C HIS A 9 21.04 -14.68 -52.38
N ARG A 10 20.08 -15.62 -52.45
CA ARG A 10 19.34 -15.88 -53.69
C ARG A 10 18.68 -14.55 -54.07
N PRO A 11 18.91 -14.01 -55.28
CA PRO A 11 18.06 -12.93 -55.78
C PRO A 11 16.63 -13.43 -55.71
N CYS A 12 15.80 -12.72 -54.95
CA CYS A 12 14.39 -13.05 -54.80
C CYS A 12 13.71 -12.81 -56.16
N THR A 13 13.51 -13.86 -56.95
CA THR A 13 12.77 -13.84 -58.22
C THR A 13 11.26 -13.72 -58.01
N TYR A 14 10.82 -12.99 -56.97
CA TYR A 14 9.41 -12.77 -56.70
C TYR A 14 8.72 -11.95 -57.80
N ILE A 15 9.49 -11.16 -58.55
CA ILE A 15 8.96 -10.33 -59.64
C ILE A 15 8.58 -11.19 -60.87
N SER A 16 9.26 -12.32 -61.12
CA SER A 16 9.08 -13.12 -62.33
C SER A 16 7.87 -14.08 -62.30
N THR A 17 7.19 -14.24 -61.17
CA THR A 17 5.96 -15.05 -61.06
C THR A 17 4.70 -14.22 -60.87
N CYS A 18 4.83 -12.89 -60.95
CA CYS A 18 3.73 -11.95 -60.69
C CYS A 18 3.04 -11.42 -61.95
N ASP A 19 3.38 -11.91 -63.16
CA ASP A 19 2.76 -11.40 -64.40
C ASP A 19 1.39 -12.00 -64.73
N GLU A 20 0.88 -12.96 -63.96
CA GLU A 20 -0.39 -13.64 -64.31
C GLU A 20 -1.41 -13.80 -63.18
N ARG A 21 -1.20 -13.14 -62.04
CA ARG A 21 -2.24 -13.03 -61.01
C ARG A 21 -2.61 -11.57 -60.87
N GLN A 22 -3.71 -11.21 -61.50
CA GLN A 22 -4.60 -10.07 -61.21
C GLN A 22 -4.10 -9.23 -60.04
N ARG A 23 -3.85 -7.94 -60.28
CA ARG A 23 -3.62 -6.88 -59.28
C ARG A 23 -4.76 -6.83 -58.25
N ARG A 24 -4.86 -7.84 -57.38
CA ARG A 24 -5.69 -7.81 -56.18
C ARG A 24 -4.92 -6.90 -55.24
N GLN A 25 -5.47 -5.72 -54.98
CA GLN A 25 -4.95 -4.80 -53.97
C GLN A 25 -4.70 -5.61 -52.69
N ARG A 26 -3.44 -5.71 -52.27
CA ARG A 26 -3.09 -6.35 -51.01
C ARG A 26 -3.66 -5.47 -49.90
N LYS A 27 -4.65 -5.95 -49.18
CA LYS A 27 -5.22 -5.25 -48.03
C LYS A 27 -4.38 -5.53 -46.79
N CYS A 28 -4.27 -4.54 -45.91
CA CYS A 28 -3.73 -4.76 -44.57
C CYS A 28 -4.64 -5.76 -43.84
N PRO A 29 -4.09 -6.75 -43.12
CA PRO A 29 -4.86 -7.58 -42.19
C PRO A 29 -5.63 -6.70 -41.19
N GLU A 30 -6.85 -7.11 -40.84
CA GLU A 30 -7.77 -6.33 -40.00
C GLU A 30 -7.22 -6.08 -38.59
N ASP A 31 -6.50 -7.06 -38.03
CA ASP A 31 -5.81 -6.99 -36.74
C ASP A 31 -4.58 -6.08 -36.73
N MET A 32 -4.09 -5.69 -37.90
CA MET A 32 -2.92 -4.82 -38.07
C MET A 32 -3.29 -3.41 -38.52
N GLN A 33 -4.57 -3.15 -38.80
CA GLN A 33 -5.05 -1.88 -39.32
C GLN A 33 -4.76 -0.74 -38.32
N ASP A 34 -5.05 -0.95 -37.04
CA ASP A 34 -4.80 0.02 -35.97
C ASP A 34 -3.31 0.36 -35.81
N ILE A 35 -2.44 -0.65 -35.95
CA ILE A 35 -0.98 -0.46 -35.86
C ILE A 35 -0.48 0.34 -37.08
N ALA A 36 -0.99 0.04 -38.27
CA ALA A 36 -0.64 0.77 -39.49
C ALA A 36 -1.10 2.23 -39.43
N ASP A 37 -2.31 2.47 -38.93
CA ASP A 37 -2.87 3.81 -38.78
C ASP A 37 -2.13 4.61 -37.69
N SER A 38 -1.81 3.97 -36.56
CA SER A 38 -0.97 4.56 -35.51
C SER A 38 0.44 4.88 -36.00
N PHE A 39 1.07 3.98 -36.75
CA PHE A 39 2.39 4.23 -37.34
C PHE A 39 2.35 5.43 -38.30
N ASN A 40 1.34 5.47 -39.17
CA ASN A 40 1.17 6.57 -40.12
C ASN A 40 0.99 7.90 -39.37
N GLU A 41 0.15 7.94 -38.33
CA GLU A 41 -0.02 9.10 -37.47
C GLU A 41 1.29 9.54 -36.78
N MET A 42 2.02 8.59 -36.20
CA MET A 42 3.24 8.84 -35.44
C MET A 42 4.44 9.23 -36.30
N SER A 43 4.43 8.82 -37.57
CA SER A 43 5.44 9.17 -38.57
C SER A 43 5.30 10.59 -39.11
N LYS A 44 4.15 11.25 -38.91
CA LYS A 44 3.94 12.63 -39.34
C LYS A 44 4.94 13.56 -38.66
N HIS A 45 5.55 14.43 -39.45
CA HIS A 45 6.39 15.50 -38.92
C HIS A 45 5.52 16.52 -38.18
N VAL A 46 6.02 16.96 -37.04
CA VAL A 46 5.44 18.09 -36.32
C VAL A 46 5.85 19.34 -37.09
N ASN A 47 4.87 20.12 -37.55
CA ASN A 47 5.16 21.42 -38.15
C ASN A 47 5.68 22.34 -37.05
N ASP A 48 6.99 22.57 -37.05
CA ASP A 48 7.61 23.58 -36.21
C ASP A 48 7.08 24.96 -36.65
N LYS A 49 6.13 25.52 -35.89
CA LYS A 49 5.93 26.97 -35.90
C LYS A 49 7.25 27.56 -35.41
N PRO A 50 7.92 28.47 -36.14
CA PRO A 50 9.12 29.10 -35.64
C PRO A 50 8.77 29.77 -34.31
N CYS A 51 9.40 29.32 -33.24
CA CYS A 51 9.30 29.94 -31.94
C CYS A 51 10.03 31.29 -32.05
N SER A 52 9.27 32.33 -32.39
CA SER A 52 9.72 33.72 -32.37
C SER A 52 9.95 34.14 -30.92
N SER A 53 11.14 33.84 -30.40
CA SER A 53 11.61 34.41 -29.15
C SER A 53 13.12 34.24 -29.07
N ASP A 54 13.84 35.21 -29.59
CA ASP A 54 15.01 35.80 -28.93
C ASP A 54 15.53 36.98 -29.77
N GLU A 55 15.10 38.19 -29.43
CA GLU A 55 15.63 39.47 -29.96
C GLU A 55 17.06 39.77 -29.50
N ASN A 56 17.81 38.81 -28.94
CA ASN A 56 19.13 39.05 -28.36
C ASN A 56 20.18 37.96 -28.69
N LEU A 57 20.27 37.55 -29.96
CA LEU A 57 21.45 36.80 -30.44
C LEU A 57 22.17 37.52 -31.58
N ILE A 58 23.24 38.23 -31.21
CA ILE A 58 24.28 38.69 -32.14
C ILE A 58 25.03 37.44 -32.62
N GLY A 59 24.88 37.10 -33.91
CA GLY A 59 25.58 36.00 -34.57
C GLY A 59 24.64 34.86 -34.93
N ALA A 60 24.00 34.97 -36.10
CA ALA A 60 23.07 33.98 -36.64
C ALA A 60 23.79 32.66 -36.97
N VAL A 61 23.85 31.75 -36.00
CA VAL A 61 24.01 30.32 -36.27
C VAL A 61 22.62 29.76 -36.50
N GLU A 62 22.22 29.64 -37.77
CA GLU A 62 21.02 28.89 -38.14
C GLU A 62 21.26 27.41 -37.86
N GLY A 63 20.77 26.95 -36.71
CA GLY A 63 20.72 25.53 -36.40
C GLY A 63 19.69 24.85 -37.31
N VAL A 64 20.15 24.14 -38.34
CA VAL A 64 19.28 23.27 -39.16
C VAL A 64 18.85 22.09 -38.29
N GLN A 65 17.68 22.21 -37.66
CA GLN A 65 17.10 21.13 -36.89
C GLN A 65 16.35 20.18 -37.83
N ALA A 66 16.68 18.89 -37.80
CA ALA A 66 15.96 17.88 -38.57
C ALA A 66 14.48 17.85 -38.13
N ALA A 67 13.57 17.78 -39.10
CA ALA A 67 12.13 17.74 -38.86
C ALA A 67 11.78 16.60 -37.91
N LYS A 68 11.25 16.92 -36.73
CA LYS A 68 10.90 15.93 -35.71
C LYS A 68 9.56 15.29 -36.04
N THR A 69 9.46 13.99 -35.83
CA THR A 69 8.20 13.26 -35.95
C THR A 69 7.41 13.36 -34.66
N LYS A 70 6.09 13.14 -34.74
CA LYS A 70 5.22 13.02 -33.56
C LYS A 70 5.74 11.96 -32.59
N CYS A 71 6.25 10.84 -33.13
CA CYS A 71 6.91 9.79 -32.35
C CYS A 71 8.06 10.30 -31.47
N HIS A 72 8.90 11.20 -32.00
CA HIS A 72 10.02 11.75 -31.24
C HIS A 72 9.54 12.60 -30.05
N GLU A 73 8.55 13.46 -30.25
CA GLU A 73 8.02 14.31 -29.19
C GLU A 73 7.27 13.52 -28.11
N GLU A 74 6.48 12.52 -28.50
CA GLU A 74 5.81 11.65 -27.52
C GLU A 74 6.82 10.83 -26.71
N THR A 75 7.85 10.27 -27.36
CA THR A 75 8.94 9.59 -26.65
C THR A 75 9.60 10.51 -25.64
N LYS A 76 9.87 11.76 -26.03
CA LYS A 76 10.46 12.76 -25.14
C LYS A 76 9.53 13.14 -23.99
N ALA A 77 8.22 13.26 -24.24
CA ALA A 77 7.23 13.52 -23.20
C ALA A 77 7.18 12.38 -22.17
N VAL A 78 7.14 11.13 -22.63
CA VAL A 78 7.17 9.94 -21.76
C VAL A 78 8.45 9.90 -20.94
N LEU A 79 9.61 10.20 -21.53
CA LEU A 79 10.88 10.25 -20.79
C LEU A 79 10.88 11.33 -19.69
N ARG A 80 10.26 12.50 -19.93
CA ARG A 80 10.11 13.54 -18.90
C ARG A 80 9.21 13.07 -17.75
N GLU A 81 8.08 12.44 -18.06
CA GLU A 81 7.17 11.91 -17.03
C GLU A 81 7.80 10.77 -16.23
N LEU A 82 8.57 9.90 -16.90
CA LEU A 82 9.35 8.87 -16.22
C LEU A 82 10.35 9.48 -15.23
N ALA A 83 11.06 10.54 -15.62
CA ALA A 83 11.98 11.24 -14.74
C ALA A 83 11.26 11.88 -13.53
N LYS A 84 10.12 12.56 -13.74
CA LYS A 84 9.31 13.12 -12.65
C LYS A 84 8.85 12.05 -11.67
N THR A 85 8.38 10.91 -12.19
CA THR A 85 7.88 9.80 -11.39
C THR A 85 8.99 9.17 -10.56
N ARG A 86 10.16 8.92 -11.16
CA ARG A 86 11.34 8.44 -10.44
C ARG A 86 11.73 9.36 -9.30
N SER A 87 11.77 10.68 -9.54
CA SER A 87 12.07 11.66 -8.48
C SER A 87 11.01 11.71 -7.37
N ARG A 88 9.73 11.46 -7.68
CA ARG A 88 8.67 11.33 -6.66
C ARG A 88 8.87 10.09 -5.80
N VAL A 89 9.13 8.94 -6.42
CA VAL A 89 9.37 7.67 -5.72
C VAL A 89 10.55 7.80 -4.75
N VAL A 90 11.70 8.33 -5.21
CA VAL A 90 12.88 8.48 -4.37
C VAL A 90 12.61 9.37 -3.15
N ARG A 91 11.87 10.48 -3.32
CA ARG A 91 11.50 11.36 -2.19
C ARG A 91 10.59 10.65 -1.20
N LEU A 92 9.57 9.94 -1.69
CA LEU A 92 8.65 9.18 -0.84
C LEU A 92 9.39 8.06 -0.08
N GLU A 93 10.28 7.33 -0.74
CA GLU A 93 11.11 6.30 -0.09
C GLU A 93 12.00 6.89 1.01
N SER A 94 12.58 8.06 0.77
CA SER A 94 13.37 8.77 1.79
C SER A 94 12.51 9.13 3.00
N THR A 95 11.35 9.76 2.77
CA THR A 95 10.42 10.15 3.84
C THR A 95 9.93 8.94 4.62
N LEU A 96 9.57 7.84 3.95
CA LEU A 96 9.13 6.61 4.62
C LEU A 96 10.26 5.95 5.43
N ARG A 97 11.50 6.02 4.94
CA ARG A 97 12.67 5.50 5.66
C ARG A 97 12.94 6.32 6.92
N GLU A 98 12.86 7.64 6.83
CA GLU A 98 12.99 8.57 7.96
C GLU A 98 11.88 8.33 8.99
N GLN A 99 10.61 8.29 8.59
CA GLN A 99 9.49 7.97 9.47
C GLN A 99 9.63 6.62 10.19
N ARG A 100 10.17 5.60 9.52
CA ARG A 100 10.43 4.29 10.15
C ARG A 100 11.61 4.32 11.12
N ALA A 101 12.66 5.07 10.79
CA ALA A 101 13.78 5.25 11.69
C ALA A 101 13.34 5.98 12.96
N ASP A 102 12.66 7.12 12.80
CA ASP A 102 12.28 7.99 13.90
C ASP A 102 11.09 7.46 14.71
N GLY A 103 10.15 6.77 14.06
CA GLY A 103 8.89 6.34 14.69
C GLY A 103 8.94 4.98 15.39
N LEU A 104 9.91 4.11 15.09
CA LEU A 104 9.84 2.71 15.51
C LEU A 104 11.12 2.14 16.14
N THR A 105 12.26 2.81 16.06
CA THR A 105 13.53 2.23 16.53
C THR A 105 13.79 2.44 18.02
N GLU A 106 13.25 3.51 18.62
CA GLU A 106 13.46 3.83 20.05
C GLU A 106 12.16 3.80 20.89
N GLY A 107 10.98 3.84 20.27
CA GLY A 107 9.73 4.17 20.98
C GLY A 107 9.15 3.10 21.92
N LEU A 108 9.56 1.83 21.81
CA LEU A 108 8.94 0.73 22.57
C LEU A 108 9.87 0.00 23.54
N ASP A 109 11.19 0.23 23.47
CA ASP A 109 12.14 -0.47 24.35
C ASP A 109 12.04 0.01 25.80
N GLU A 110 11.66 1.27 26.04
CA GLU A 110 11.34 1.77 27.38
C GLU A 110 10.18 1.00 28.01
N TYR A 111 9.13 0.71 27.23
CA TYR A 111 7.95 -0.03 27.67
C TYR A 111 8.21 -1.54 27.80
N ARG A 112 9.17 -2.10 27.05
CA ARG A 112 9.58 -3.50 27.19
C ARG A 112 10.03 -3.80 28.63
N SER A 113 10.67 -2.84 29.30
CA SER A 113 11.09 -3.00 30.68
C SER A 113 9.91 -3.10 31.66
N LEU A 114 8.76 -2.51 31.35
CA LEU A 114 7.55 -2.61 32.16
C LEU A 114 6.91 -4.00 32.01
N ALA A 115 6.82 -4.52 30.78
CA ALA A 115 6.37 -5.89 30.53
C ALA A 115 7.28 -6.93 31.21
N ALA A 116 8.60 -6.79 31.08
CA ALA A 116 9.55 -7.73 31.68
C ALA A 116 9.63 -7.66 33.23
N LYS A 117 9.16 -6.56 33.85
CA LYS A 117 9.09 -6.43 35.32
C LYS A 117 7.88 -7.16 35.90
N GLU A 118 6.83 -7.39 35.13
CA GLU A 118 5.72 -8.24 35.56
C GLU A 118 6.21 -9.70 35.65
N ASP A 119 6.89 -10.20 34.62
CA ASP A 119 7.50 -11.54 34.64
C ASP A 119 8.51 -11.75 35.78
N LYS A 120 9.21 -10.69 36.22
CA LYS A 120 10.25 -10.79 37.27
C LYS A 120 9.73 -10.64 38.69
N ARG A 121 8.58 -9.99 38.91
CA ARG A 121 7.97 -9.94 40.26
C ARG A 121 7.52 -11.32 40.73
N ASP A 122 7.29 -12.23 39.80
CA ASP A 122 7.00 -13.64 40.10
C ASP A 122 8.26 -14.46 40.43
N GLU A 123 9.48 -14.02 40.05
CA GLU A 123 10.73 -14.76 40.28
C GLU A 123 11.33 -14.54 41.69
N GLU A 124 11.13 -13.37 42.32
CA GLU A 124 11.69 -13.11 43.67
C GLU A 124 10.79 -13.60 44.82
N GLY A 125 9.54 -13.96 44.54
CA GLY A 125 8.57 -14.45 45.54
C GLY A 125 8.12 -15.90 45.38
N SER A 126 8.29 -16.53 44.21
CA SER A 126 7.74 -17.85 43.95
C SER A 126 8.81 -18.83 43.48
N SER A 127 9.09 -19.80 44.34
CA SER A 127 9.91 -20.97 44.09
C SER A 127 9.69 -21.52 42.67
N ARG A 128 10.80 -21.65 41.92
CA ARG A 128 10.99 -22.08 40.52
C ARG A 128 10.40 -23.46 40.13
N ARG A 129 9.26 -23.85 40.66
CA ARG A 129 8.55 -25.10 40.35
C ARG A 129 7.17 -24.90 39.70
N ASP A 130 6.74 -23.67 39.48
CA ASP A 130 5.38 -23.39 38.99
C ASP A 130 5.33 -22.70 37.62
N ARG A 131 6.20 -23.11 36.69
CA ARG A 131 5.89 -22.94 35.26
C ARG A 131 4.64 -23.78 34.99
N VAL A 132 3.48 -23.11 34.96
CA VAL A 132 2.19 -23.67 34.53
C VAL A 132 1.94 -25.05 35.14
N ARG A 133 1.99 -25.19 36.47
CA ARG A 133 1.33 -26.34 37.08
C ARG A 133 -0.15 -26.02 37.10
N GLY A 134 -0.78 -26.14 35.92
CA GLY A 134 -2.17 -25.81 35.67
C GLY A 134 -3.03 -26.38 36.79
N SER A 135 -3.44 -25.50 37.71
CA SER A 135 -4.19 -25.91 38.88
C SER A 135 -5.52 -26.43 38.37
N HIS A 136 -5.81 -27.70 38.65
CA HIS A 136 -7.05 -28.32 38.17
C HIS A 136 -8.27 -27.74 38.89
N THR A 137 -8.08 -27.17 40.08
CA THR A 137 -9.13 -26.56 40.88
C THR A 137 -9.22 -25.07 40.61
N TRP A 138 -10.46 -24.59 40.41
CA TRP A 138 -10.77 -23.18 40.31
C TRP A 138 -10.93 -22.58 41.71
N THR A 139 -10.12 -21.57 42.03
CA THR A 139 -10.35 -20.75 43.23
C THR A 139 -11.47 -19.73 42.97
N GLU A 140 -12.04 -19.15 44.02
CA GLU A 140 -13.05 -18.10 43.87
C GLU A 140 -12.47 -16.85 43.18
N GLU A 141 -11.24 -16.47 43.54
CA GLU A 141 -10.50 -15.38 42.92
C GLU A 141 -10.30 -15.61 41.41
N GLU A 142 -9.86 -16.80 41.00
CA GLU A 142 -9.71 -17.16 39.59
C GLU A 142 -11.04 -17.10 38.83
N ARG A 143 -12.15 -17.52 39.47
CA ARG A 143 -13.48 -17.45 38.84
C ARG A 143 -13.91 -16.01 38.62
N ILE A 144 -13.71 -15.13 39.59
CA ILE A 144 -14.06 -13.70 39.49
C ILE A 144 -13.23 -13.05 38.38
N ILE A 145 -11.92 -13.29 38.34
CA ILE A 145 -11.03 -12.76 37.30
C ILE A 145 -11.43 -13.28 35.93
N ALA A 146 -11.62 -14.60 35.78
CA ALA A 146 -12.03 -15.21 34.52
C ALA A 146 -13.37 -14.65 34.03
N PHE A 147 -14.33 -14.47 34.94
CA PHE A 147 -15.63 -13.90 34.62
C PHE A 147 -15.52 -12.46 34.08
N HIS A 148 -14.79 -11.58 34.77
CA HIS A 148 -14.56 -10.21 34.29
C HIS A 148 -13.79 -10.18 32.96
N CYS A 149 -12.82 -11.07 32.76
CA CYS A 149 -12.08 -11.17 31.52
C CYS A 149 -12.96 -11.66 30.35
N LEU A 150 -13.85 -12.62 30.59
CA LEU A 150 -14.81 -13.11 29.59
C LEU A 150 -15.87 -12.06 29.23
N VAL A 151 -16.21 -11.17 30.16
CA VAL A 151 -16.95 -9.96 29.82
C VAL A 151 -16.04 -9.10 28.93
N ARG A 152 -14.89 -8.60 29.42
CA ARG A 152 -14.08 -7.60 28.70
C ARG A 152 -13.53 -8.03 27.32
N TYR A 153 -13.08 -9.28 27.20
CA TYR A 153 -12.41 -9.85 26.01
C TYR A 153 -13.32 -10.82 25.24
N ARG A 154 -14.56 -11.03 25.69
CA ARG A 154 -15.55 -11.90 25.06
C ARG A 154 -15.02 -13.34 24.95
N ARG A 155 -14.94 -13.88 23.73
CA ARG A 155 -14.53 -15.27 23.44
C ARG A 155 -13.04 -15.41 23.11
N ASP A 156 -12.22 -14.42 23.48
CA ASP A 156 -10.77 -14.52 23.38
C ASP A 156 -10.21 -15.32 24.56
N PHE A 157 -10.34 -16.64 24.49
CA PHE A 157 -9.96 -17.55 25.57
C PHE A 157 -8.45 -17.59 25.81
N ASP A 158 -7.65 -17.25 24.79
CA ASP A 158 -6.20 -17.22 24.91
C ASP A 158 -5.78 -15.98 25.73
N ALA A 159 -6.34 -14.81 25.45
CA ALA A 159 -6.11 -13.61 26.27
C ALA A 159 -6.55 -13.80 27.73
N VAL A 160 -7.69 -14.44 27.98
CA VAL A 160 -8.14 -14.73 29.35
C VAL A 160 -7.20 -15.72 30.06
N ALA A 161 -6.71 -16.73 29.36
CA ALA A 161 -5.74 -17.69 29.91
C ALA A 161 -4.41 -17.02 30.26
N ASP A 162 -3.93 -16.11 29.41
CA ASP A 162 -2.70 -15.36 29.64
C ASP A 162 -2.81 -14.44 30.88
N ILE A 163 -3.96 -13.80 31.08
CA ILE A 163 -4.22 -12.97 32.27
C ILE A 163 -4.30 -13.82 33.55
N LEU A 164 -4.91 -15.01 33.46
CA LEU A 164 -5.00 -15.91 34.61
C LEU A 164 -3.65 -16.54 34.96
N GLY A 165 -2.81 -16.86 33.98
CA GLY A 165 -1.50 -17.50 34.14
C GLY A 165 -1.53 -18.95 34.67
N THR A 166 -2.60 -19.36 35.34
CA THR A 166 -2.76 -20.67 36.02
C THR A 166 -3.68 -21.64 35.30
N LYS A 167 -4.45 -21.18 34.30
CA LYS A 167 -5.44 -21.96 33.55
C LYS A 167 -5.16 -21.85 32.06
N THR A 168 -5.28 -22.97 31.34
CA THR A 168 -5.15 -22.97 29.88
C THR A 168 -6.44 -22.50 29.20
N SER A 169 -6.34 -22.05 27.96
CA SER A 169 -7.46 -21.66 27.10
C SER A 169 -8.59 -22.70 27.11
N ASP A 170 -8.27 -23.99 27.07
CA ASP A 170 -9.29 -25.05 27.11
C ASP A 170 -10.00 -25.16 28.46
N LYS A 171 -9.33 -24.86 29.58
CA LYS A 171 -9.98 -24.79 30.89
C LYS A 171 -10.90 -23.58 30.99
N VAL A 172 -10.49 -22.44 30.42
CA VAL A 172 -11.33 -21.24 30.33
C VAL A 172 -12.57 -21.51 29.47
N LYS A 173 -12.42 -22.24 28.34
CA LYS A 173 -13.57 -22.67 27.53
C LYS A 173 -14.56 -23.52 28.32
N SER A 174 -14.06 -24.49 29.10
CA SER A 174 -14.91 -25.32 29.98
C SER A 174 -15.68 -24.44 30.98
N PHE A 175 -15.00 -23.50 31.62
CA PHE A 175 -15.62 -22.55 32.54
C PHE A 175 -16.68 -21.68 31.85
N TYR A 176 -16.40 -21.15 30.66
CA TYR A 176 -17.38 -20.41 29.88
C TYR A 176 -18.60 -21.25 29.53
N THR A 177 -18.44 -22.53 29.17
CA THR A 177 -19.59 -23.39 28.88
C THR A 177 -20.47 -23.64 30.10
N GLU A 178 -19.89 -23.74 31.30
CA GLU A 178 -20.63 -23.90 32.56
C GLU A 178 -21.40 -22.62 32.93
N MET A 179 -20.78 -21.44 32.74
CA MET A 179 -21.35 -20.13 33.11
C MET A 179 -22.00 -19.39 31.93
N LYS A 180 -22.22 -20.08 30.81
CA LYS A 180 -22.57 -19.45 29.53
C LYS A 180 -23.79 -18.55 29.62
N GLN A 181 -24.84 -19.01 30.31
CA GLN A 181 -26.10 -18.27 30.41
C GLN A 181 -25.92 -16.94 31.16
N ASP A 182 -25.16 -16.95 32.25
CA ASP A 182 -24.92 -15.75 33.05
C ASP A 182 -24.02 -14.76 32.32
N ILE A 183 -22.98 -15.26 31.64
CA ILE A 183 -22.06 -14.44 30.86
C ILE A 183 -22.77 -13.85 29.65
N ASP A 184 -23.47 -14.66 28.84
CA ASP A 184 -24.15 -14.17 27.63
C ASP A 184 -25.23 -13.12 28.00
N LYS A 185 -25.95 -13.30 29.10
CA LYS A 185 -26.93 -12.31 29.60
C LYS A 185 -26.27 -10.98 29.99
N LEU A 186 -25.10 -11.01 30.62
CA LEU A 186 -24.36 -9.77 30.94
C LEU A 186 -23.79 -9.09 29.71
N LEU A 187 -23.33 -9.86 28.73
CA LEU A 187 -22.85 -9.34 27.46
C LEU A 187 -23.96 -8.60 26.70
N GLU A 188 -25.18 -9.13 26.73
CA GLU A 188 -26.36 -8.47 26.15
C GLU A 188 -26.66 -7.15 26.87
N ASN A 189 -26.70 -7.15 28.21
CA ASN A 189 -26.92 -5.93 28.99
C ASN A 189 -25.84 -4.87 28.75
N GLU A 190 -24.57 -5.26 28.67
CA GLU A 190 -23.46 -4.33 28.41
C GLU A 190 -23.53 -3.74 27.00
N ALA A 191 -23.95 -4.53 26.01
CA ALA A 191 -24.17 -4.04 24.64
C ALA A 191 -25.33 -3.02 24.58
N GLU A 192 -26.39 -3.22 25.38
CA GLU A 192 -27.47 -2.24 25.52
C GLU A 192 -26.98 -0.93 26.14
N VAL A 193 -26.20 -1.02 27.22
CA VAL A 193 -25.60 0.16 27.88
C VAL A 193 -24.64 0.90 26.94
N GLU A 194 -23.79 0.19 26.20
CA GLU A 194 -22.88 0.78 25.22
C GLU A 194 -23.66 1.46 24.09
N ALA A 195 -24.72 0.83 23.57
CA ALA A 195 -25.59 1.42 22.56
C ALA A 195 -26.29 2.69 23.06
N GLU A 196 -26.73 2.72 24.32
CA GLU A 196 -27.26 3.94 24.94
C GLU A 196 -26.20 5.03 25.05
N MET A 197 -24.99 4.71 25.52
CA MET A 197 -23.89 5.68 25.59
C MET A 197 -23.58 6.29 24.22
N VAL A 198 -23.47 5.46 23.18
CA VAL A 198 -23.22 5.91 21.80
C VAL A 198 -24.36 6.80 21.29
N LYS A 199 -25.61 6.45 21.61
CA LYS A 199 -26.78 7.24 21.20
C LYS A 199 -26.80 8.64 21.81
N TYR A 200 -26.32 8.79 23.04
CA TYR A 200 -26.24 10.09 23.72
C TYR A 200 -24.93 10.86 23.48
N PHE A 201 -23.93 10.22 22.87
CA PHE A 201 -22.63 10.85 22.61
C PHE A 201 -22.71 11.87 21.45
N ASN A 202 -22.68 13.16 21.79
CA ASN A 202 -22.71 14.24 20.79
C ASN A 202 -21.30 14.65 20.37
N ILE A 203 -20.84 14.10 19.25
CA ILE A 203 -19.53 14.35 18.64
C ILE A 203 -19.26 15.85 18.41
N ALA A 204 -20.28 16.63 18.02
CA ALA A 204 -20.11 18.05 17.74
C ALA A 204 -19.85 18.89 19.00
N LYS A 205 -20.34 18.43 20.16
CA LYS A 205 -20.11 19.09 21.44
C LYS A 205 -18.73 18.76 22.02
N GLU A 206 -18.26 17.52 21.83
CA GLU A 206 -16.97 17.06 22.37
C GLU A 206 -15.75 17.54 21.55
N LEU A 207 -15.91 17.74 20.24
CA LEU A 207 -14.79 18.11 19.36
C LEU A 207 -14.55 19.61 19.17
N ASN A 208 -15.39 20.50 19.72
CA ASN A 208 -15.20 21.97 19.72
C ASN A 208 -14.50 22.49 18.45
N PHE A 209 -15.04 22.16 17.27
CA PHE A 209 -14.50 22.67 16.01
C PHE A 209 -14.75 24.17 15.95
N GLU A 210 -13.78 24.97 16.38
CA GLU A 210 -13.74 26.39 16.08
C GLU A 210 -13.57 26.50 14.56
N PRO A 211 -14.55 27.05 13.82
CA PRO A 211 -14.48 27.11 12.37
C PRO A 211 -13.24 27.94 11.98
N PRO A 212 -12.47 27.50 10.96
CA PRO A 212 -11.25 28.19 10.56
C PRO A 212 -11.57 29.64 10.22
N LYS A 213 -10.94 30.58 10.93
CA LYS A 213 -11.03 32.01 10.64
C LYS A 213 -10.61 32.23 9.19
N VAL A 214 -11.52 32.81 8.41
CA VAL A 214 -11.29 33.16 7.01
C VAL A 214 -10.13 34.17 6.98
N VAL A 215 -8.98 33.75 6.46
CA VAL A 215 -7.82 34.63 6.28
C VAL A 215 -8.02 35.36 4.94
N GLU A 216 -8.32 36.65 4.99
CA GLU A 216 -8.31 37.51 3.80
C GLU A 216 -6.87 37.68 3.33
N ILE A 217 -6.59 37.20 2.11
CA ILE A 217 -5.31 37.41 1.44
C ILE A 217 -5.33 38.83 0.88
N VAL A 218 -4.63 39.74 1.55
CA VAL A 218 -4.35 41.07 1.03
C VAL A 218 -3.23 40.95 -0.01
N ASN A 219 -3.56 41.12 -1.28
CA ASN A 219 -2.57 41.31 -2.32
C ASN A 219 -1.93 42.69 -2.12
N LEU A 220 -0.62 42.70 -1.89
CA LEU A 220 0.19 43.91 -1.90
C LEU A 220 0.70 44.10 -3.33
N ASP A 221 0.21 45.16 -3.98
CA ASP A 221 0.70 45.66 -5.27
C ASP A 221 2.15 46.19 -5.18
#